data_AF-A0A1H7PYH9-F1
#
_entry.id   AF-A0A1H7PYH9-F1
#
_cell.length_a   1.000
_cell.length_b   1.000
_cell.length_c   1.000
_cell.angle_alpha   90.00
_cell.angle_beta   90.00
_cell.angle_gamma   90.00
#
_symmetry.space_group_name_H-M   'P 1'
#
loop_
_entity.id
_entity.type
_entity.pdbx_description
1 polymer ?
#
loop_
_entity_poly.entity_id
_entity_poly.type
_entity_poly.pdbx_seq_one_letter_code
_entity_poly.pdbx_strand_id
1 'polypeptide(L)'
;MERVTSIAELKILAYRETGEYVDFCMMLAGGLAKSYKRIGYDSETDTFGVYNMCDDTEQEDLDDDALAKDTRIVKAVERGALFYCKW
;
A
#
# COMPACT_ATOMS: atom_id res chain seq x y z
N MET A 1 -4.15 -12.62 -5.99
CA MET A 1 -4.30 -11.46 -5.10
C MET A 1 -4.44 -11.99 -3.68
N GLU A 2 -3.53 -11.63 -2.79
CA GLU A 2 -3.50 -12.08 -1.40
C GLU A 2 -3.92 -10.92 -0.48
N ARG A 3 -4.79 -11.16 0.49
CA ARG A 3 -5.29 -10.09 1.38
C ARG A 3 -4.21 -9.71 2.39
N VAL A 4 -3.94 -8.41 2.51
CA VAL A 4 -3.06 -7.86 3.55
C VAL A 4 -3.85 -7.72 4.85
N THR A 5 -3.31 -8.24 5.95
CA THR A 5 -3.97 -8.37 7.25
C THR A 5 -3.39 -7.49 8.35
N SER A 6 -2.18 -6.95 8.14
CA SER A 6 -1.53 -6.04 9.09
C SER A 6 -0.53 -5.10 8.40
N ILE A 7 -0.14 -4.03 9.09
CA ILE A 7 0.92 -3.13 8.61
C ILE A 7 2.28 -3.84 8.57
N ALA A 8 2.57 -4.72 9.53
CA ALA A 8 3.79 -5.53 9.51
C ALA A 8 3.85 -6.42 8.25
N GLU A 9 2.73 -7.04 7.86
CA GLU A 9 2.65 -7.79 6.60
C GLU A 9 2.80 -6.89 5.38
N LEU A 10 2.20 -5.69 5.40
CA LEU A 10 2.38 -4.71 4.34
C LEU A 10 3.85 -4.33 4.15
N LYS A 11 4.60 -4.06 5.23
CA LYS A 11 6.04 -3.76 5.20
C LYS A 11 6.81 -4.88 4.50
N ILE A 12 6.54 -6.14 4.87
CA ILE A 12 7.17 -7.31 4.26
C ILE A 12 6.87 -7.41 2.75
N LEU A 13 5.61 -7.19 2.36
CA LEU A 13 5.18 -7.34 0.97
C LEU A 13 5.68 -6.21 0.06
N ALA A 14 5.72 -4.98 0.59
CA ALA A 14 6.13 -3.77 -0.12
C ALA A 14 7.65 -3.55 -0.15
N TYR A 15 8.41 -4.29 0.67
CA TYR A 15 9.87 -4.20 0.66
C TYR A 15 10.48 -4.87 -0.57
N ARG A 16 11.43 -4.18 -1.21
CA ARG A 16 12.33 -4.73 -2.22
C ARG A 16 13.71 -4.16 -1.97
N GLU A 17 14.74 -5.02 -1.99
CA GLU A 17 16.15 -4.58 -1.84
C GLU A 17 16.56 -3.58 -2.93
N THR A 18 15.92 -3.66 -4.10
CA THR A 18 16.12 -2.74 -5.23
C THR A 18 15.41 -1.39 -5.08
N GLY A 19 14.56 -1.22 -4.05
CA GLY A 19 13.70 -0.04 -3.88
C GLY A 19 12.49 -0.01 -4.83
N GLU A 20 12.23 -1.09 -5.56
CA GLU A 20 11.11 -1.15 -6.50
C GLU A 20 9.75 -1.18 -5.79
N TYR A 21 8.81 -0.41 -6.33
CA TYR A 21 7.43 -0.42 -5.88
C TYR A 21 6.69 -1.67 -6.35
N VAL A 22 5.85 -2.21 -5.47
CA VAL A 22 5.07 -3.41 -5.74
C VAL A 22 3.59 -3.10 -5.87
N ASP A 23 2.89 -3.85 -6.72
CA ASP A 23 1.48 -3.60 -7.01
C ASP A 23 0.54 -4.11 -5.91
N PHE A 24 -0.38 -3.24 -5.52
CA PHE A 24 -1.48 -3.52 -4.62
C PHE A 24 -2.80 -3.05 -5.24
N CYS A 25 -3.88 -3.67 -4.78
CA CYS A 25 -5.24 -3.34 -5.16
C CYS A 25 -6.07 -3.08 -3.91
N MET A 26 -6.73 -1.92 -3.87
CA MET A 26 -7.68 -1.55 -2.84
C MET A 26 -9.10 -1.72 -3.37
N MET A 27 -9.88 -2.57 -2.70
CA MET A 27 -11.30 -2.77 -3.00
C MET A 27 -12.13 -1.61 -2.45
N LEU A 28 -12.95 -1.02 -3.31
CA LEU A 28 -13.83 0.10 -3.00
C LEU A 28 -15.30 -0.31 -3.13
N ALA A 29 -16.18 0.39 -2.41
CA ALA A 29 -17.64 0.20 -2.48
C ALA A 29 -18.09 -1.27 -2.39
N GLY A 30 -17.55 -2.03 -1.44
CA GLY A 30 -17.89 -3.46 -1.27
C GLY A 30 -17.37 -4.38 -2.37
N GLY A 31 -16.39 -3.92 -3.16
CA GLY A 31 -15.77 -4.68 -4.25
C GLY A 31 -16.30 -4.35 -5.65
N LEU A 32 -17.18 -3.35 -5.78
CA LEU A 32 -17.68 -2.88 -7.07
C LEU A 32 -16.63 -2.10 -7.87
N ALA A 33 -15.61 -1.56 -7.21
CA ALA A 33 -14.51 -0.84 -7.83
C ALA A 33 -13.17 -1.21 -7.18
N LYS A 34 -12.10 -0.95 -7.92
CA LYS A 34 -10.71 -1.20 -7.51
C LYS A 34 -9.89 0.07 -7.73
N SER A 35 -9.04 0.40 -6.77
CA SER A 35 -7.99 1.41 -6.93
C SER A 35 -6.65 0.69 -6.83
N TYR A 36 -5.89 0.72 -7.93
CA TYR A 36 -4.54 0.17 -7.95
C TYR A 36 -3.54 1.18 -7.40
N LYS A 37 -2.59 0.68 -6.63
CA LYS A 37 -1.50 1.46 -6.04
C LYS A 37 -0.22 0.68 -6.24
N ARG A 38 0.89 1.37 -6.43
CA ARG A 38 2.20 0.77 -6.21
C ARG A 38 2.69 1.25 -4.86
N ILE A 39 3.22 0.35 -4.03
CA ILE A 39 3.68 0.68 -2.68
C ILE A 39 5.08 0.12 -2.52
N GLY A 40 6.00 0.98 -2.08
CA GLY A 40 7.34 0.63 -1.64
C GLY A 40 7.46 0.84 -0.13
N TYR A 41 8.29 0.05 0.54
CA TYR A 41 8.66 0.27 1.93
C TYR A 41 10.19 0.29 2.05
N ASP A 42 10.69 1.36 2.67
CA ASP A 42 12.10 1.54 2.99
C ASP A 42 12.35 1.17 4.45
N SER A 43 13.17 0.14 4.69
CA SER A 43 13.51 -0.34 6.02
C SER A 43 14.57 0.50 6.73
N GLU A 44 15.36 1.31 6.02
CA GLU A 44 16.37 2.17 6.62
C GLU A 44 15.74 3.38 7.31
N THR A 45 14.71 3.95 6.68
CA THR A 45 13.97 5.12 7.18
C THR A 45 12.66 4.75 7.89
N ASP A 46 12.21 3.50 7.80
CA ASP A 46 10.91 3.03 8.30
C ASP A 46 9.72 3.81 7.70
N THR A 47 9.80 4.09 6.39
CA THR A 47 8.80 4.88 5.67
C THR A 47 8.27 4.17 4.42
N PHE A 48 7.08 4.56 3.99
CA PHE A 48 6.44 4.09 2.78
C PHE A 48 6.50 5.13 1.66
N GLY A 49 6.60 4.63 0.43
CA GLY A 49 6.27 5.34 -0.79
C GLY A 49 4.97 4.78 -1.39
N VAL A 50 4.09 5.65 -1.86
CA VAL A 50 2.78 5.28 -2.43
C VAL A 50 2.56 6.01 -3.75
N TYR A 51 2.47 5.25 -4.84
CA TYR A 51 2.08 5.72 -6.16
C TYR A 51 0.62 5.38 -6.46
N ASN A 52 -0.21 6.39 -6.68
CA ASN A 52 -1.62 6.24 -7.04
C ASN A 52 -1.77 6.13 -8.57
N MET A 53 -2.05 4.94 -9.08
CA MET A 53 -2.15 4.71 -10.52
C MET A 53 -3.39 5.34 -11.18
N CYS A 54 -4.34 5.85 -10.40
CA CYS A 54 -5.56 6.45 -10.95
C CYS A 54 -5.38 7.90 -11.41
N ASP A 55 -4.42 8.60 -10.82
CA ASP A 55 -4.18 10.03 -11.05
C ASP A 55 -2.69 10.39 -11.15
N ASP A 56 -1.82 9.38 -11.21
CA ASP A 56 -0.36 9.51 -11.33
C ASP A 56 0.27 10.41 -10.25
N THR A 57 -0.31 10.38 -9.04
CA THR A 57 0.23 11.08 -7.87
C THR A 57 1.10 10.17 -7.01
N GLU A 58 2.13 10.74 -6.40
CA GLU A 58 3.09 10.04 -5.54
C GLU A 58 3.18 10.72 -4.17
N GLN A 59 3.33 9.90 -3.13
CA GLN A 59 3.51 10.33 -1.75
C GLN A 59 4.67 9.53 -1.17
N GLU A 60 5.70 10.20 -0.67
CA GLU A 60 6.93 9.58 -0.13
C GLU A 60 7.10 9.93 1.36
N ASP A 61 8.09 9.30 2.00
CA ASP A 61 8.46 9.52 3.41
C ASP A 61 7.30 9.36 4.41
N LEU A 62 6.36 8.45 4.10
CA LEU A 62 5.19 8.20 4.94
C LEU A 62 5.55 7.22 6.06
N ASP A 63 5.74 7.70 7.28
CA ASP A 63 5.75 6.84 8.48
C ASP A 63 4.36 6.21 8.72
N ASP A 64 4.25 5.32 9.71
CA ASP A 64 2.99 4.61 10.00
C ASP A 64 1.81 5.59 10.29
N ASP A 65 2.07 6.73 10.92
CA ASP A 65 1.07 7.75 11.26
C ASP A 65 0.64 8.56 10.02
N ALA A 66 1.58 8.98 9.19
CA ALA A 66 1.35 9.68 7.93
C ALA A 66 0.62 8.76 6.94
N LEU A 67 1.01 7.48 6.86
CA LEU A 67 0.32 6.49 6.05
C LEU A 67 -1.16 6.34 6.49
N ALA A 68 -1.44 6.38 7.80
CA ALA A 68 -2.79 6.29 8.33
C ALA A 68 -3.64 7.55 8.06
N LYS A 69 -3.03 8.73 8.18
CA LYS A 69 -3.70 10.04 8.08
C LYS A 69 -3.88 10.51 6.65
N ASP A 70 -2.83 10.42 5.85
CA ASP A 70 -2.73 11.06 4.54
C ASP A 70 -3.09 10.09 3.40
N THR A 71 -3.30 8.81 3.72
CA THR A 71 -3.77 7.80 2.79
C THR A 71 -5.01 7.05 3.33
N ARG A 72 -5.52 6.09 2.55
CA ARG A 72 -6.57 5.16 2.99
C ARG A 72 -6.03 3.73 3.21
N ILE A 73 -4.72 3.54 3.16
CA ILE A 73 -4.08 2.21 3.15
C ILE A 73 -4.29 1.49 4.48
N VAL A 74 -3.96 2.11 5.61
CA VAL A 74 -4.12 1.49 6.96
C VAL A 74 -5.57 1.04 7.18
N LYS A 75 -6.52 1.94 6.91
CA LYS A 75 -7.96 1.66 6.99
C LYS A 75 -8.41 0.54 6.03
N ALA A 76 -7.78 0.42 4.87
CA ALA A 76 -8.08 -0.66 3.93
C ALA A 76 -7.55 -2.00 4.45
N VAL A 77 -6.37 -2.05 5.07
CA VAL A 77 -5.84 -3.24 5.74
C VAL A 77 -6.78 -3.69 6.86
N GLU A 78 -7.14 -2.78 7.77
CA GLU A 78 -8.05 -3.06 8.90
C GLU A 78 -9.42 -3.59 8.45
N ARG A 79 -9.90 -3.14 7.29
CA ARG A 79 -11.18 -3.57 6.70
C ARG A 79 -11.05 -4.80 5.79
N GLY A 80 -9.85 -5.37 5.63
CA GLY A 80 -9.61 -6.49 4.74
C GLY A 80 -9.83 -6.16 3.26
N ALA A 81 -9.63 -4.91 2.88
CA ALA A 81 -9.87 -4.34 1.56
C ALA A 81 -8.58 -4.08 0.75
N LEU A 82 -7.40 -4.27 1.33
CA LEU A 82 -6.11 -4.18 0.60
C LEU A 82 -5.61 -5.56 0.21
N PHE A 83 -5.16 -5.69 -1.03
CA PHE A 83 -4.67 -6.94 -1.60
C PHE A 83 -3.34 -6.74 -2.33
N TYR A 84 -2.41 -7.67 -2.11
CA TYR A 84 -1.17 -7.81 -2.84
C TYR A 84 -1.41 -8.44 -4.22
N CYS A 85 -0.91 -7.80 -5.28
CA CYS A 85 -1.04 -8.28 -6.66
C CYS A 85 0.24 -9.02 -7.08
N LYS A 86 0.22 -10.35 -6.99
CA LYS A 86 1.26 -11.21 -7.56
C LYS A 86 0.97 -11.40 -9.05
N TRP A 87 1.85 -10.88 -9.90
CA TRP A 87 1.84 -11.10 -11.35
C TRP A 87 2.83 -12.20 -11.72
#